data_AF-Q9L817-F1
#
_entry.id   AF-Q9L817-F1
#
_cell.length_a   1.000
_cell.length_b   1.000
_cell.length_c   1.000
_cell.angle_alpha   90.00
_cell.angle_beta   90.00
_cell.angle_gamma   90.00
#
_symmetry.space_group_name_H-M   'P 1'
#
loop_
_entity.id
_entity.type
_entity.pdbx_description
1 polymer ?
#
loop_
_entity_poly.entity_id
_entity_poly.type
_entity_poly.pdbx_seq_one_letter_code
_entity_poly.pdbx_strand_id
1 'polypeptide(L)'
;PFIITPPVFRVEPLSGQTMRIMYTGEKLPADRESLFWLNVLDIPAKPSFAGKSEKAQGYNYLQFAVRSRIKFFFRPDGLPFSPDDAYKKV
;
A
#
# COMPACT_ATOMS: atom_id res chain seq x y z
N PRO A 1 -12.82 -7.86 0.18
CA PRO A 1 -13.31 -7.38 -1.13
C PRO A 1 -12.28 -6.94 -2.21
N PHE A 2 -10.95 -6.91 -1.98
CA PHE A 2 -9.98 -6.45 -3.00
C PHE A 2 -8.74 -7.34 -3.10
N ILE A 3 -8.23 -7.50 -4.31
CA ILE A 3 -6.95 -8.17 -4.62
C ILE A 3 -5.99 -7.17 -5.25
N ILE A 4 -4.70 -7.29 -4.92
CA ILE A 4 -3.63 -6.44 -5.42
C ILE A 4 -2.67 -7.27 -6.26
N THR A 5 -2.35 -6.82 -7.48
CA THR A 5 -1.42 -7.50 -8.39
C THR A 5 -0.38 -6.54 -8.98
N PRO A 6 0.93 -6.85 -8.90
CA PRO A 6 1.52 -7.94 -8.11
C PRO A 6 1.43 -7.64 -6.59
N PRO A 7 1.28 -8.66 -5.73
CA PRO A 7 1.20 -8.46 -4.28
C PRO A 7 2.57 -8.15 -3.66
N VAL A 8 3.67 -8.55 -4.30
CA VAL A 8 5.05 -8.29 -3.90
C VAL A 8 5.88 -8.02 -5.15
N PHE A 9 6.74 -7.02 -5.10
CA PHE A 9 7.62 -6.65 -6.19
C PHE A 9 8.87 -5.95 -5.64
N ARG A 10 9.88 -5.84 -6.50
CA ARG A 10 11.09 -5.08 -6.23
C ARG A 10 11.03 -3.76 -7.00
N VAL A 11 11.49 -2.69 -6.36
CA VAL A 11 11.60 -1.35 -6.98
C VAL A 11 13.07 -0.94 -6.94
N GLU A 12 13.60 -0.51 -8.09
CA GLU A 12 14.95 0.05 -8.16
C GLU A 12 14.96 1.53 -7.76
N PRO A 13 16.11 2.11 -7.39
CA PRO A 13 16.21 3.52 -7.05
C PRO A 13 15.61 4.41 -8.14
N LEU A 14 14.87 5.44 -7.72
CA LEU A 14 14.20 6.41 -8.61
C LEU A 14 13.17 5.80 -9.59
N SER A 15 12.79 4.53 -9.37
CA SER A 15 11.77 3.87 -10.17
C SER A 15 10.40 3.89 -9.48
N GLY A 16 9.34 3.80 -10.28
CA GLY A 16 7.98 3.58 -9.80
C GLY A 16 7.50 2.18 -10.15
N GLN A 17 6.51 1.69 -9.42
CA GLN A 17 5.80 0.45 -9.77
C GLN A 17 4.31 0.72 -9.87
N THR A 18 3.69 0.25 -10.95
CA THR A 18 2.25 0.20 -11.07
C THR A 18 1.71 -1.08 -10.43
N MET A 19 0.69 -0.93 -9.60
CA MET A 19 -0.05 -2.02 -8.96
C MET A 19 -1.51 -1.92 -9.39
N ARG A 20 -2.14 -3.05 -9.68
CA ARG A 20 -3.56 -3.13 -9.99
C ARG A 20 -4.34 -3.56 -8.75
N ILE A 21 -5.34 -2.80 -8.36
CA ILE A 21 -6.31 -3.16 -7.33
C ILE A 21 -7.60 -3.59 -8.03
N MET A 22 -8.07 -4.80 -7.75
CA MET A 22 -9.27 -5.38 -8.36
C MET A 22 -10.31 -5.69 -7.29
N TYR A 23 -11.55 -5.28 -7.53
CA TYR A 23 -12.68 -5.63 -6.69
C TYR A 23 -13.12 -7.07 -6.96
N THR A 24 -13.38 -7.85 -5.91
CA THR A 24 -13.71 -9.27 -6.00
C THR A 24 -15.21 -9.57 -6.07
N GLY A 25 -16.07 -8.54 -6.04
CA GLY A 25 -17.53 -8.70 -6.17
C GLY A 25 -18.27 -9.02 -4.87
N GLU A 26 -17.61 -8.97 -3.70
CA GLU A 26 -18.27 -9.10 -2.40
C GLU A 26 -19.34 -8.01 -2.22
N LYS A 27 -20.52 -8.30 -1.66
CA LYS A 27 -21.56 -7.29 -1.46
C LYS A 27 -21.09 -6.17 -0.51
N LEU A 28 -21.05 -4.93 -1.01
CA LEU A 28 -20.79 -3.72 -0.24
C LEU A 28 -22.04 -2.83 -0.19
N PRO A 29 -22.16 -1.93 0.81
CA PRO A 29 -23.23 -0.93 0.85
C PRO A 29 -23.32 -0.13 -0.44
N ALA A 30 -24.54 0.04 -0.96
CA ALA A 30 -24.82 0.80 -2.17
C ALA A 30 -25.26 2.24 -1.89
N ASP A 31 -25.59 2.56 -0.64
CA ASP A 31 -26.10 3.86 -0.19
C ASP A 31 -25.00 4.80 0.31
N ARG A 32 -23.76 4.31 0.47
CA ARG A 32 -22.63 5.06 1.03
C ARG A 32 -21.28 4.52 0.56
N GLU A 33 -20.26 5.35 0.67
CA GLU A 33 -18.88 4.90 0.47
C GLU A 33 -18.44 3.93 1.57
N SER A 34 -17.56 3.01 1.21
CA SER A 34 -16.91 2.09 2.14
C SER A 34 -15.43 2.42 2.26
N LEU A 35 -14.94 2.57 3.49
CA LEU A 35 -13.53 2.85 3.78
C LEU A 35 -12.75 1.57 4.06
N PHE A 36 -11.63 1.42 3.36
CA PHE A 36 -10.63 0.40 3.57
C PHE A 36 -9.25 1.04 3.75
N TRP A 37 -8.25 0.20 4.02
CA TRP A 37 -6.87 0.64 4.15
C TRP A 37 -5.99 -0.14 3.16
N LEU A 38 -5.36 0.59 2.24
CA LEU A 38 -4.24 0.08 1.47
C LEU A 38 -3.00 0.11 2.36
N ASN A 39 -2.41 -1.07 2.58
CA ASN A 39 -1.17 -1.21 3.34
C ASN A 39 -0.04 -1.50 2.37
N VAL A 40 0.95 -0.61 2.33
CA VAL A 40 2.18 -0.79 1.55
C VAL A 40 3.32 -0.92 2.55
N LEU A 41 4.01 -2.06 2.51
CA LEU A 41 5.13 -2.36 3.40
C LEU A 41 6.41 -2.38 2.58
N ASP A 42 7.35 -1.51 2.94
CA ASP A 42 8.68 -1.50 2.34
C ASP A 42 9.58 -2.50 3.05
N ILE A 43 10.23 -3.37 2.26
CA ILE A 43 11.17 -4.36 2.76
C ILE A 43 12.56 -3.95 2.28
N PRO A 44 13.37 -3.29 3.12
CA PRO A 44 14.70 -2.84 2.72
C PRO A 44 15.63 -4.03 2.51
N ALA A 45 16.47 -3.95 1.47
CA ALA A 45 17.51 -4.95 1.23
C ALA A 45 18.47 -5.03 2.42
N LYS A 46 19.03 -6.20 2.69
CA LYS A 46 20.09 -6.33 3.70
C LYS A 46 21.26 -5.41 3.32
N PRO A 47 21.82 -4.65 4.29
CA PRO A 47 22.94 -3.77 4.01
C PRO A 47 24.12 -4.56 3.41
N SER A 48 24.83 -3.96 2.45
CA SER A 48 25.92 -4.61 1.74
C SER A 48 27.09 -5.05 2.64
N PHE A 49 27.26 -4.38 3.79
CA PHE A 49 28.23 -4.75 4.82
C PHE A 49 27.76 -5.91 5.69
N ALA A 50 26.46 -6.20 5.78
CA ALA A 50 25.94 -7.32 6.56
C ALA A 50 26.09 -8.64 5.77
N GLY A 51 27.21 -9.34 6.00
CA GLY A 51 27.41 -10.72 5.51
C GLY A 51 28.44 -10.91 4.38
N LYS A 52 29.28 -9.92 4.08
CA LYS A 52 30.30 -10.02 3.00
C LYS A 52 31.75 -10.14 3.46
N SER A 53 32.05 -10.07 4.76
CA SER A 53 33.41 -10.28 5.26
C SER A 53 33.40 -10.81 6.69
N GLU A 54 34.43 -11.55 7.10
CA GLU A 54 34.64 -11.90 8.52
C GLU A 54 34.72 -10.66 9.41
N LYS A 55 35.11 -9.50 8.86
CA LYS A 55 35.08 -8.18 9.53
C LYS A 55 33.67 -7.61 9.71
N ALA A 56 32.65 -8.12 9.00
CA ALA A 56 31.26 -7.70 9.15
C ALA A 56 30.58 -8.23 10.41
N GLN A 57 31.16 -9.27 11.03
CA GLN A 57 30.70 -9.81 12.31
C GLN A 57 31.07 -8.82 13.41
N GLY A 58 30.21 -7.83 13.68
CA GLY A 58 30.41 -6.87 14.77
C GLY A 58 29.84 -5.47 14.54
N TYR A 59 29.38 -5.15 13.32
CA TYR A 59 28.75 -3.85 13.07
C TYR A 59 27.26 -3.90 13.43
N ASN A 60 26.90 -3.18 14.49
CA ASN A 60 25.52 -2.85 14.79
C ASN A 60 24.99 -1.90 13.71
N TYR A 61 23.81 -2.19 13.17
CA TYR A 61 23.16 -1.31 12.23
C TYR A 61 21.69 -1.15 12.57
N LEU A 62 21.19 0.06 12.32
CA LEU A 62 19.77 0.36 12.40
C LEU A 62 19.22 0.36 10.98
N GLN A 63 18.16 -0.40 10.76
CA GLN A 63 17.45 -0.47 9.49
C GLN A 63 16.02 0.00 9.69
N PHE A 64 15.58 0.92 8.83
CA PHE A 64 14.22 1.42 8.83
C PHE A 64 13.40 0.70 7.75
N ALA A 65 12.24 0.21 8.16
CA ALA A 65 11.19 -0.25 7.25
C ALA A 65 9.98 0.66 7.46
N VAL A 66 9.40 1.14 6.36
CA VAL A 66 8.24 2.04 6.40
C VAL A 66 7.00 1.25 6.02
N ARG A 67 5.92 1.48 6.77
CA ARG A 67 4.57 1.04 6.39
C ARG A 67 3.71 2.25 6.11
N SER A 68 3.31 2.39 4.85
CA SER A 68 2.33 3.38 4.44
C SER A 68 0.93 2.79 4.55
N ARG A 69 0.07 3.47 5.30
CA ARG A 69 -1.34 3.09 5.46
C ARG A 69 -2.22 4.17 4.87
N ILE A 70 -2.78 3.89 3.70
CA ILE A 70 -3.48 4.87 2.86
C ILE A 70 -4.98 4.56 2.89
N LYS A 71 -5.82 5.58 3.11
CA LYS A 71 -7.29 5.41 3.04
C LYS A 71 -7.68 5.07 1.61
N PHE A 72 -8.43 3.99 1.44
CA PHE A 72 -8.93 3.52 0.15
C PHE A 72 -10.46 3.51 0.21
N PHE A 73 -11.10 4.40 -0.55
CA PHE A 73 -12.55 4.53 -0.60
C PHE A 73 -13.11 3.76 -1.78
N PHE A 74 -14.08 2.90 -1.52
CA PHE A 74 -14.93 2.30 -2.54
C PHE A 74 -16.22 3.11 -2.62
N ARG A 75 -16.52 3.66 -3.80
CA ARG A 75 -17.75 4.42 -4.07
C ARG A 75 -18.68 3.58 -4.94
N PRO A 76 -19.90 3.26 -4.48
CA PRO A 76 -20.93 2.68 -5.34
C PRO A 76 -21.48 3.73 -6.32
N ASP A 77 -22.05 3.24 -7.42
CA ASP A 77 -22.74 4.09 -8.40
C ASP A 77 -24.05 4.64 -7.83
N GLY A 78 -24.50 5.79 -8.35
CA GLY A 78 -25.81 6.36 -8.03
C GLY A 78 -25.91 7.13 -6.71
N LEU A 79 -24.78 7.47 -6.07
CA LEU A 79 -24.80 8.39 -4.94
C LEU A 79 -25.30 9.78 -5.36
N PRO A 80 -26.07 10.49 -4.51
CA PRO A 80 -26.75 11.72 -4.88
C PRO A 80 -25.83 12.95 -5.00
N PHE A 81 -24.53 12.80 -4.77
CA PHE A 81 -23.55 13.88 -4.80
C PHE A 81 -22.26 13.42 -5.49
N SER A 82 -21.53 14.40 -6.02
CA SER A 82 -20.27 14.17 -6.70
C SER A 82 -19.17 13.70 -5.74
N PRO A 83 -18.14 12.99 -6.23
CA PRO A 83 -16.93 12.70 -5.47
C PRO A 83 -16.30 13.93 -4.80
N ASP A 84 -16.28 15.05 -5.51
CA ASP A 84 -15.65 16.29 -5.05
C ASP A 84 -16.43 16.95 -3.91
N ASP A 85 -17.75 16.73 -3.82
CA ASP A 85 -18.57 17.31 -2.75
C ASP A 85 -18.68 16.42 -1.51
N ALA A 86 -18.19 15.18 -1.57
CA ALA A 86 -18.37 14.19 -0.51
C ALA A 86 -17.75 14.61 0.83
N TYR A 87 -16.63 15.35 0.81
CA TYR A 87 -15.97 15.81 2.03
C TYR A 87 -16.81 16.79 2.85
N LYS A 88 -17.79 17.46 2.24
CA LYS A 88 -18.69 18.41 2.93
C LYS A 88 -19.73 17.73 3.82
N LYS A 89 -19.82 16.40 3.77
CA LYS A 89 -20.78 15.57 4.53
C LYS A 89 -20.13 14.77 5.66
N VAL A 90 -18.83 14.91 5.85
CA VAL A 90 -18.05 14.33 6.97
C VAL A 90 -17.84 15.41 8.02
#